data_AF-A0A4Y2CR72-F1
#
_entry.id   AF-A0A4Y2CR72-F1
#
_cell.length_a   1.000
_cell.length_b   1.000
_cell.length_c   1.000
_cell.angle_alpha   90.00
_cell.angle_beta   90.00
_cell.angle_gamma   90.00
#
_symmetry.space_group_name_H-M   'P 1'
#
loop_
_entity.id
_entity.type
_entity.pdbx_description
1 polymer ?
#
loop_
_entity_poly.entity_id
_entity_poly.type
_entity_poly.pdbx_seq_one_letter_code
_entity_poly.pdbx_strand_id
1 'polypeptide(L)'
;MKTRKPTSMERTSSSERDSDVTIILYSYGQDAVPFKSRLPGKNITLRQFKAFIHKKGNFRYFFKTFADDIGLVLEEALDDNEVLPLYRGKVFGVMETVDSSSDDESDELLQETIRLGQP
;
A
#
# COMPACT_ATOMS: atom_id res chain seq x y z
N MET A 1 -4.30 -42.46 -48.95
CA MET A 1 -4.92 -41.47 -48.03
C MET A 1 -3.80 -40.70 -47.33
N LYS A 2 -3.69 -39.38 -47.54
CA LYS A 2 -2.65 -38.52 -46.93
C LYS A 2 -3.25 -37.82 -45.71
N THR A 3 -2.87 -38.25 -44.50
CA THR A 3 -3.23 -37.60 -43.24
C THR A 3 -2.27 -36.44 -42.98
N ARG A 4 -2.77 -35.21 -42.94
CA ARG A 4 -2.01 -34.01 -42.51
C ARG A 4 -2.26 -33.79 -41.02
N LYS A 5 -1.20 -33.61 -40.23
CA LYS A 5 -1.27 -33.20 -38.81
C LYS A 5 -1.70 -31.73 -38.72
N PRO A 6 -2.57 -31.32 -37.78
CA PRO A 6 -2.86 -29.91 -37.56
C PRO A 6 -1.67 -29.23 -36.88
N THR A 7 -1.31 -28.08 -37.44
CA THR A 7 -0.26 -27.16 -36.98
C THR A 7 -0.54 -26.68 -35.56
N SER A 8 0.51 -26.72 -34.73
CA SER A 8 0.57 -26.16 -33.38
C SER A 8 0.01 -24.75 -33.35
N MET A 9 -1.01 -24.51 -32.52
CA MET A 9 -1.49 -23.18 -32.19
C MET A 9 -0.32 -22.42 -31.56
N GLU A 10 0.15 -21.39 -32.24
CA GLU A 10 1.05 -20.38 -31.70
C GLU A 10 0.28 -19.64 -30.59
N ARG A 11 0.36 -20.16 -29.36
CA ARG A 11 0.12 -19.35 -28.18
C ARG A 11 1.30 -18.40 -28.09
N THR A 12 1.12 -17.22 -28.67
CA THR A 12 1.98 -16.07 -28.44
C THR A 12 2.07 -15.85 -26.93
N SER A 13 3.16 -16.34 -26.36
CA SER A 13 3.57 -16.10 -24.97
C SER A 13 3.79 -14.60 -24.83
N SER A 14 2.74 -13.90 -24.40
CA SER A 14 2.80 -12.49 -24.09
C SER A 14 3.61 -12.33 -22.80
N SER A 15 4.92 -12.18 -22.99
CA SER A 15 5.90 -11.54 -22.10
C SER A 15 6.23 -12.21 -20.77
N GLU A 16 7.24 -13.09 -20.80
CA GLU A 16 8.10 -13.43 -19.64
C GLU A 16 8.94 -12.23 -19.11
N ARG A 17 8.67 -10.99 -19.53
CA ARG A 17 9.33 -9.77 -19.05
C ARG A 17 8.57 -9.03 -17.93
N ASP A 18 7.38 -9.51 -17.54
CA ASP A 18 6.64 -8.99 -16.37
C ASP A 18 6.96 -9.78 -15.09
N SER A 19 7.73 -10.87 -15.21
CA SER A 19 8.05 -11.82 -14.14
C SER A 19 8.83 -11.19 -12.98
N ASP A 20 9.43 -10.01 -13.19
CA ASP A 20 10.24 -9.30 -12.20
C ASP A 20 9.61 -7.98 -11.74
N VAL A 21 8.29 -7.80 -11.86
CA VAL A 21 7.62 -6.58 -11.39
C VAL A 21 6.57 -6.92 -10.34
N THR A 22 6.51 -6.10 -9.29
CA THR A 22 5.44 -6.14 -8.29
C THR A 22 4.50 -4.96 -8.50
N ILE A 23 3.20 -5.25 -8.59
CA ILE A 23 2.17 -4.21 -8.64
C ILE A 23 1.88 -3.76 -7.22
N ILE A 24 1.92 -2.44 -7.01
CA ILE A 24 1.65 -1.80 -5.73
C ILE A 24 0.42 -0.92 -5.89
N LEU A 25 -0.55 -1.08 -4.99
CA LEU A 25 -1.63 -0.14 -4.78
C LEU A 25 -1.42 0.53 -3.43
N TYR A 26 -1.47 1.86 -3.37
CA TYR A 26 -1.27 2.57 -2.12
C TYR A 26 -2.17 3.79 -1.95
N SER A 27 -2.60 4.07 -0.72
CA SER A 27 -3.38 5.26 -0.36
C SER A 27 -2.81 5.95 0.88
N TYR A 28 -3.15 7.23 1.05
CA TYR A 28 -2.93 7.97 2.29
C TYR A 28 -4.27 8.07 3.02
N GLY A 29 -4.42 7.34 4.11
CA GLY A 29 -5.71 7.08 4.74
C GLY A 29 -6.47 5.91 4.10
N GLN A 30 -7.33 5.28 4.90
CA GLN A 30 -8.04 4.05 4.54
C GLN A 30 -9.14 4.28 3.49
N ASP A 31 -9.82 5.43 3.54
CA ASP A 31 -10.94 5.76 2.64
C ASP A 31 -10.50 6.44 1.33
N ALA A 32 -9.20 6.70 1.17
CA ALA A 32 -8.67 7.36 -0.01
C ALA A 32 -8.57 6.42 -1.22
N VAL A 33 -8.80 6.97 -2.42
CA VAL A 33 -8.64 6.23 -3.68
C VAL A 33 -7.16 5.84 -3.86
N PRO A 34 -6.84 4.54 -4.06
CA PRO A 34 -5.46 4.10 -4.15
C PRO A 34 -4.82 4.46 -5.49
N PHE A 35 -3.56 4.90 -5.42
CA PHE A 35 -2.67 5.00 -6.57
C PHE A 35 -2.17 3.62 -6.97
N LYS A 36 -1.97 3.38 -8.27
CA LYS A 36 -1.41 2.13 -8.80
C LYS A 36 -0.02 2.39 -9.37
N SER A 37 0.94 1.55 -9.04
CA SER A 37 2.32 1.65 -9.51
C SER A 37 2.96 0.28 -9.73
N ARG A 38 4.11 0.28 -10.40
CA ARG A 38 4.92 -0.91 -10.73
C ARG A 38 6.31 -0.73 -10.14
N LEU A 39 6.70 -1.62 -9.23
CA LEU A 39 8.02 -1.63 -8.64
C LEU A 39 8.82 -2.83 -9.18
N PRO A 40 10.03 -2.65 -9.71
CA PRO A 40 10.89 -3.75 -10.11
C PRO A 40 11.25 -4.65 -8.92
N GLY A 41 11.42 -5.94 -9.19
CA GLY A 41 11.67 -7.00 -8.23
C GLY A 41 10.41 -7.70 -7.72
N LYS A 42 10.67 -8.78 -6.98
CA LYS A 42 9.71 -9.50 -6.13
C LYS A 42 10.13 -9.34 -4.67
N ASN A 43 9.28 -9.82 -3.76
CA ASN A 43 9.54 -9.79 -2.32
C ASN A 43 9.91 -8.39 -1.82
N ILE A 44 9.08 -7.41 -2.21
CA ILE A 44 9.29 -6.01 -1.86
C ILE A 44 9.31 -5.87 -0.34
N THR A 45 10.36 -5.23 0.17
CA THR A 45 10.51 -4.96 1.61
C THR A 45 9.89 -3.62 2.00
N LEU A 46 9.62 -3.43 3.28
CA LEU A 46 9.13 -2.15 3.80
C LEU A 46 10.09 -1.00 3.46
N ARG A 47 11.42 -1.20 3.56
CA ARG A 47 12.42 -0.19 3.16
C ARG A 47 12.26 0.23 1.69
N GLN A 48 12.10 -0.73 0.79
CA GLN A 48 11.93 -0.46 -0.64
C GLN A 48 10.63 0.29 -0.92
N PHE A 49 9.54 -0.07 -0.23
CA PHE A 49 8.27 0.65 -0.33
C PHE A 49 8.42 2.10 0.17
N LYS A 50 9.01 2.32 1.35
CA LYS A 50 9.27 3.67 1.90
C LYS A 50 10.07 4.54 0.93
N ALA A 51 11.14 3.98 0.34
CA ALA A 51 11.94 4.67 -0.67
C ALA A 51 11.14 5.02 -1.93
N PHE A 52 10.20 4.17 -2.34
CA PHE A 52 9.37 4.36 -3.53
C PHE A 52 8.30 5.45 -3.40
N ILE A 53 7.71 5.63 -2.20
CA ILE A 53 6.58 6.55 -2.02
C ILE A 53 6.96 8.03 -2.15
N HIS A 54 8.26 8.38 -2.03
CA HIS A 54 8.80 9.74 -2.20
C HIS A 54 8.06 10.85 -1.40
N LYS A 55 7.37 10.51 -0.31
CA LYS A 55 6.70 11.47 0.56
C LYS A 55 7.41 11.54 1.91
N LYS A 56 7.74 12.76 2.33
CA LYS A 56 8.33 13.03 3.64
C LYS A 56 7.23 13.03 4.72
N GLY A 57 7.57 12.53 5.90
CA GLY A 57 6.67 12.49 7.05
C GLY A 57 6.89 11.22 7.87
N ASN A 58 6.33 11.21 9.07
CA ASN A 58 6.26 10.00 9.89
C ASN A 58 4.93 9.31 9.59
N PHE A 59 4.99 8.08 9.09
CA PHE A 59 3.81 7.30 8.73
C PHE A 59 3.83 5.94 9.41
N ARG A 60 2.64 5.44 9.74
CA ARG A 60 2.42 4.01 9.98
C ARG A 60 2.01 3.35 8.67
N TYR A 61 2.53 2.15 8.44
CA TYR A 61 2.39 1.44 7.17
C TYR A 61 1.60 0.18 7.40
N PHE A 62 0.40 0.13 6.83
CA PHE A 62 -0.49 -1.02 6.93
C PHE A 62 -0.62 -1.70 5.57
N PHE A 63 -0.63 -3.03 5.55
CA PHE A 63 -0.71 -3.80 4.33
C PHE A 63 -1.87 -4.78 4.39
N LYS A 64 -2.69 -4.76 3.34
CA LYS A 64 -3.83 -5.66 3.23
C LYS A 64 -3.34 -7.07 2.95
N THR A 65 -3.77 -8.00 3.81
CA THR A 65 -3.44 -9.43 3.75
C THR A 65 -4.65 -10.28 4.12
N PHE A 66 -4.50 -11.60 4.03
CA PHE A 66 -5.48 -12.57 4.49
C PHE A 66 -4.90 -13.33 5.68
N ALA A 67 -5.56 -13.26 6.84
CA ALA A 67 -5.29 -14.05 8.02
C ALA A 67 -6.28 -15.23 8.07
N ASP A 68 -5.79 -16.44 8.33
CA ASP A 68 -6.58 -17.67 8.18
C ASP A 68 -7.87 -17.68 9.03
N ASP A 69 -7.84 -17.09 10.23
CA ASP A 69 -8.97 -17.15 11.18
C ASP A 69 -9.95 -15.98 11.06
N ILE A 70 -9.51 -14.84 10.51
CA ILE A 70 -10.25 -13.56 10.54
C ILE A 70 -10.61 -13.09 9.12
N GLY A 71 -9.95 -13.66 8.11
CA GLY A 71 -10.08 -13.28 6.73
C GLY A 71 -9.26 -12.04 6.40
N LEU A 72 -9.88 -11.02 5.82
CA LEU A 72 -9.16 -9.87 5.31
C LEU A 72 -8.79 -8.88 6.43
N VAL A 73 -7.51 -8.60 6.59
CA VAL A 73 -6.99 -7.67 7.62
C VAL A 73 -6.00 -6.68 7.02
N LEU A 74 -5.73 -5.62 7.78
CA LEU A 74 -4.61 -4.70 7.57
C LEU A 74 -3.56 -5.01 8.63
N GLU A 75 -2.38 -5.44 8.18
CA GLU A 75 -1.24 -5.77 9.04
C GLU A 75 -0.26 -4.60 9.07
N GLU A 76 0.16 -4.18 10.25
CA GLU A 76 1.17 -3.13 10.41
C GLU A 76 2.58 -3.68 10.22
N ALA A 77 3.36 -3.09 9.31
CA ALA A 77 4.77 -3.44 9.13
C ALA A 77 5.66 -2.43 9.85
N LEU A 78 6.54 -2.95 10.72
CA LEU A 78 7.43 -2.14 11.57
C LEU A 78 8.90 -2.28 11.17
N ASP A 79 9.33 -3.47 10.72
CA ASP A 79 10.71 -3.74 10.33
C ASP A 79 10.94 -3.43 8.84
N ASP A 80 11.94 -2.59 8.57
CA ASP A 80 12.38 -2.23 7.23
C ASP A 80 12.78 -3.43 6.36
N ASN A 81 13.20 -4.53 6.98
CA ASN A 81 13.61 -5.76 6.28
C ASN A 81 12.45 -6.73 6.04
N GLU A 82 11.27 -6.46 6.60
CA GLU A 82 10.09 -7.29 6.43
C GLU A 82 9.62 -7.28 4.97
N VAL A 83 9.34 -8.45 4.42
CA VAL A 83 8.76 -8.60 3.08
C VAL A 83 7.26 -8.36 3.16
N LEU A 84 6.77 -7.42 2.36
CA LEU A 84 5.38 -6.99 2.39
C LEU A 84 4.43 -8.10 1.92
N PRO A 85 3.27 -8.25 2.58
CA PRO A 85 2.31 -9.29 2.20
C PRO A 85 1.67 -9.02 0.84
N LEU A 86 1.31 -10.09 0.16
CA LEU A 86 0.66 -10.05 -1.15
C LEU A 86 -0.82 -10.42 -1.03
N TYR A 87 -1.71 -9.50 -1.39
CA TYR A 87 -3.11 -9.80 -1.61
C TYR A 87 -3.39 -9.96 -3.11
N ARG A 88 -3.77 -11.18 -3.51
CA ARG A 88 -3.98 -11.55 -4.93
C ARG A 88 -2.78 -11.18 -5.82
N GLY A 89 -1.57 -11.45 -5.33
CA GLY A 89 -0.31 -11.21 -6.04
C GLY A 89 0.12 -9.74 -6.14
N LYS A 90 -0.50 -8.83 -5.37
CA LYS A 90 -0.16 -7.40 -5.34
C LYS A 90 0.04 -6.93 -3.91
N VAL A 91 0.84 -5.88 -3.75
CA VAL A 91 0.94 -5.17 -2.46
C VAL A 91 -0.16 -4.11 -2.42
N PHE A 92 -0.85 -4.02 -1.28
CA PHE A 92 -1.89 -3.02 -1.02
C PHE A 92 -1.55 -2.30 0.28
N GLY A 93 -0.97 -1.11 0.19
CA GLY A 93 -0.49 -0.33 1.33
C GLY A 93 -1.43 0.82 1.68
N VAL A 94 -1.64 1.06 2.97
CA VAL A 94 -2.31 2.24 3.51
C VAL A 94 -1.31 2.94 4.43
N MET A 95 -1.11 4.24 4.21
CA MET A 95 -0.23 5.05 5.05
C MET A 95 -1.07 6.02 5.86
N GLU A 96 -0.88 6.00 7.18
CA GLU A 96 -1.52 6.93 8.10
C GLU A 96 -0.46 7.85 8.68
N THR A 97 -0.77 9.15 8.75
CA THR A 97 0.11 10.12 9.41
C THR A 97 0.17 9.77 10.89
N VAL A 98 1.39 9.76 11.44
CA VAL A 98 1.56 9.79 12.88
C VAL A 98 1.42 11.25 13.27
N ASP A 99 0.19 11.75 13.30
CA ASP A 99 -0.09 13.08 13.82
C ASP A 99 0.35 13.11 15.28
N SER A 100 1.32 13.97 15.58
CA SER A 100 1.68 14.31 16.95
C SER A 100 0.76 15.37 17.54
N SER A 101 -0.29 15.81 16.82
CA SER A 101 -1.13 16.96 17.18
C SER A 101 -2.58 16.76 16.72
N SER A 102 -3.39 16.08 17.54
CA SER A 102 -4.86 16.28 17.52
C SER A 102 -5.40 16.75 18.87
N ASP A 103 -4.52 17.13 19.81
CA ASP A 103 -4.90 17.77 21.07
C ASP A 103 -4.88 19.32 20.99
N ASP A 104 -4.23 19.91 19.98
CA ASP A 104 -3.99 21.37 19.91
C ASP A 104 -5.19 22.22 19.44
N GLU A 105 -6.20 21.67 18.75
CA GLU A 105 -7.41 22.41 18.32
C GLU A 105 -8.34 22.75 19.51
N SER A 106 -8.24 22.02 20.61
CA SER A 106 -9.10 22.20 21.79
C SER A 106 -8.70 23.41 22.63
N ASP A 107 -7.41 23.74 22.65
CA ASP A 107 -6.84 24.81 23.47
C ASP A 107 -7.06 26.20 22.87
N GLU A 108 -7.16 26.32 21.54
CA GLU A 108 -7.42 27.62 20.89
C GLU A 108 -8.87 28.08 21.09
N LEU A 109 -9.83 27.15 21.03
CA LEU A 109 -11.26 27.46 21.28
C LEU A 109 -11.53 27.84 22.74
N LEU A 110 -10.80 27.23 23.69
CA LEU A 110 -10.84 27.60 25.12
C LEU A 110 -10.26 29.00 25.33
N GLN A 111 -9.16 29.34 24.66
CA GLN A 111 -8.56 30.68 24.75
C GLN A 111 -9.46 31.76 24.12
N GLU A 112 -10.14 31.46 23.00
CA GLU A 112 -11.13 32.35 22.38
C GLU A 112 -12.34 32.57 23.30
N THR A 113 -12.86 31.50 23.92
CA THR A 113 -14.00 31.57 24.85
C THR A 113 -13.66 32.41 26.10
N ILE A 114 -12.44 32.30 26.62
CA ILE A 114 -11.98 33.10 27.75
C ILE A 114 -11.82 34.57 27.36
N ARG A 115 -11.38 34.88 26.13
CA ARG A 115 -11.24 36.25 25.62
C ARG A 115 -12.57 36.95 25.38
N LEU A 116 -13.60 36.24 24.93
CA LEU A 116 -14.93 36.81 24.67
C LEU A 116 -15.79 36.91 25.93
N GLY A 117 -15.37 36.29 27.04
CA GLY A 117 -16.10 36.23 28.32
C GLY A 117 -15.69 37.26 29.38
N GLN A 118 -14.90 38.29 29.04
CA GLN A 118 -14.56 39.35 29.99
C GLN A 118 -15.52 40.55 29.84
N PRO A 119 -16.11 41.07 30.94
CA PRO A 119 -17.06 42.18 30.91
C PRO A 119 -16.45 43.52 30.48
#